data_AF-A0A8T7G1R9-F1
#
_entry.id   AF-A0A8T7G1R9-F1
#
_cell.length_a   1.000
_cell.length_b   1.000
_cell.length_c   1.000
_cell.angle_alpha   90.00
_cell.angle_beta   90.00
_cell.angle_gamma   90.00
#
_symmetry.space_group_name_H-M   'P 1'
#
loop_
_entity.id
_entity.type
_entity.pdbx_description
1 polymer ?
#
loop_
_entity_poly.entity_id
_entity_poly.type
_entity_poly.pdbx_seq_one_letter_code
_entity_poly.pdbx_strand_id
1 'polypeptide(L)'
;MRSRIILVPLAFILAACNLPIVTPIATPSPLPKSTNTPKLTSTAAPTETQFPTPSPSPTITLYPEPDGCLKPPDDYTRVEVNAQTLNQRTLFMLQHAAKLYGGPIDVANLAITQGSYTDAVGLSFGTHAGGGAVDISVVARERFEILWDEIPPLLQALRTAGFAAWLREAGELSPTSAVHIHAIAIGDAEASADAEAQLTGEYGYFRGYNGLPPDFGGPALDKYGEPVICNWMRELGYADLRD
;
A
#
# COMPACT_ATOMS: atom_id res chain seq x y z
N MET A 1 43.83 -6.67 -43.02
CA MET A 1 43.49 -5.85 -41.84
C MET A 1 42.16 -6.34 -41.28
N ARG A 2 42.20 -6.83 -40.04
CA ARG A 2 41.14 -7.14 -39.06
C ARG A 2 40.01 -8.13 -39.43
N SER A 3 40.23 -9.31 -38.84
CA SER A 3 39.46 -10.55 -38.78
C SER A 3 38.02 -10.40 -38.25
N ARG A 4 37.09 -11.16 -38.84
CA ARG A 4 35.73 -11.39 -38.33
C ARG A 4 35.74 -12.64 -37.45
N ILE A 5 35.44 -12.50 -36.17
CA ILE A 5 35.23 -13.63 -35.25
C ILE A 5 33.73 -13.86 -35.16
N ILE A 6 33.28 -15.02 -35.66
CA ILE A 6 31.92 -15.53 -35.52
C ILE A 6 31.88 -16.34 -34.22
N LEU A 7 31.09 -15.90 -33.24
CA LEU A 7 30.87 -16.62 -31.99
C LEU A 7 29.57 -17.44 -32.10
N VAL A 8 29.67 -18.75 -31.99
CA VAL A 8 28.54 -19.69 -31.91
C VAL A 8 28.16 -19.88 -30.44
N PRO A 9 26.88 -19.78 -30.04
CA PRO A 9 26.48 -20.15 -28.68
C PRO A 9 26.25 -21.66 -28.60
N LEU A 10 26.99 -22.29 -27.68
CA LEU A 10 26.89 -23.70 -27.30
C LEU A 10 25.78 -23.85 -26.25
N ALA A 11 24.78 -24.67 -26.55
CA ALA A 11 23.67 -24.99 -25.65
C ALA A 11 24.14 -25.90 -24.51
N PHE A 12 23.83 -25.54 -23.26
CA PHE A 12 23.95 -26.41 -22.09
C PHE A 12 22.56 -26.70 -21.53
N ILE A 13 22.14 -27.96 -21.67
CA ILE A 13 20.95 -28.53 -21.05
C ILE A 13 21.37 -29.06 -19.68
N LEU A 14 20.80 -28.51 -18.61
CA LEU A 14 20.93 -29.07 -17.26
C LEU A 14 19.55 -29.52 -16.78
N ALA A 15 19.38 -30.84 -16.76
CA ALA A 15 18.31 -31.53 -16.04
C ALA A 15 18.69 -31.62 -14.56
N ALA A 16 17.75 -31.35 -13.66
CA ALA A 16 17.89 -31.67 -12.24
C ALA A 16 16.58 -32.18 -11.65
N CYS A 17 16.74 -33.24 -10.85
CA CYS A 17 15.78 -34.18 -10.33
C CYS A 17 14.69 -33.61 -9.41
N ASN A 18 13.48 -34.15 -9.57
CA ASN A 18 12.40 -34.12 -8.57
C ASN A 18 12.68 -35.17 -7.48
N LEU A 19 12.60 -34.78 -6.21
CA LEU A 19 12.45 -35.68 -5.07
C LEU A 19 11.16 -35.31 -4.30
N PRO A 20 10.31 -36.29 -3.94
CA PRO A 20 9.11 -36.03 -3.15
C PRO A 20 9.45 -35.87 -1.66
N ILE A 21 8.95 -34.78 -1.07
CA ILE A 21 8.98 -34.52 0.36
C ILE A 21 7.84 -35.31 1.01
N VAL A 22 8.18 -36.20 1.96
CA VAL A 22 7.22 -36.93 2.80
C VAL A 22 6.97 -36.10 4.07
N THR A 23 5.74 -35.64 4.26
CA THR A 23 5.30 -34.96 5.49
C THR A 23 4.71 -35.97 6.50
N PRO A 24 5.13 -35.98 7.78
CA PRO A 24 4.51 -36.80 8.81
C PRO A 24 3.18 -36.22 9.31
N ILE A 25 2.21 -37.11 9.52
CA ILE A 25 0.85 -36.85 10.00
C ILE A 25 0.88 -36.55 11.51
N ALA A 26 0.29 -35.42 11.91
CA ALA A 26 0.10 -35.04 13.31
C ALA A 26 -1.06 -35.80 13.96
N THR A 27 -0.82 -36.33 15.16
CA THR A 27 -1.81 -37.03 16.00
C THR A 27 -2.62 -36.01 16.83
N PRO A 28 -3.96 -36.11 16.90
CA PRO A 28 -4.76 -35.19 17.70
C PRO A 28 -4.68 -35.48 19.20
N SER A 29 -4.42 -34.45 20.00
CA SER A 29 -4.40 -34.47 21.46
C SER A 29 -5.81 -34.24 22.03
N PRO A 30 -6.25 -34.99 23.07
CA PRO A 30 -7.60 -34.85 23.63
C PRO A 30 -7.78 -33.65 24.56
N LEU A 31 -8.96 -33.03 24.42
CA LEU A 31 -9.51 -31.90 25.20
C LEU A 31 -9.59 -32.18 26.71
N PRO A 32 -9.23 -31.24 27.60
CA PRO A 32 -9.56 -31.33 29.01
C PRO A 32 -11.03 -30.94 29.30
N LYS A 33 -11.70 -31.77 30.11
CA LYS A 33 -13.05 -31.56 30.64
C LYS A 33 -13.03 -30.47 31.73
N SER A 34 -13.89 -29.47 31.59
CA SER A 34 -14.15 -28.47 32.64
C SER A 34 -15.19 -28.99 33.63
N THR A 35 -14.82 -29.06 34.91
CA THR A 35 -15.69 -29.46 36.02
C THR A 35 -16.15 -28.21 36.76
N ASN A 36 -17.40 -27.81 36.55
CA ASN A 36 -18.06 -26.77 37.32
C ASN A 36 -18.39 -27.29 38.73
N THR A 37 -17.93 -26.58 39.76
CA THR A 37 -18.40 -26.75 41.14
C THR A 37 -19.01 -25.42 41.62
N PRO A 38 -20.27 -25.39 42.10
CA PRO A 38 -20.88 -24.18 42.61
C PRO A 38 -20.48 -23.95 44.07
N LYS A 39 -20.05 -22.73 44.40
CA LYS A 39 -19.85 -22.27 45.79
C LYS A 39 -20.85 -21.17 46.12
N LEU A 40 -21.64 -21.41 47.16
CA LEU A 40 -22.66 -20.52 47.72
C LEU A 40 -22.04 -19.38 48.56
N THR A 41 -22.57 -18.19 48.29
CA THR A 41 -23.00 -17.11 49.20
C THR A 41 -22.02 -16.51 50.21
N SER A 42 -21.74 -15.22 50.02
CA SER A 42 -21.48 -14.27 51.10
C SER A 42 -22.17 -12.92 50.80
N THR A 43 -23.06 -12.54 51.71
CA THR A 43 -23.27 -11.21 52.28
C THR A 43 -23.48 -10.01 51.35
N ALA A 44 -24.72 -9.52 51.36
CA ALA A 44 -25.16 -8.29 50.70
C ALA A 44 -24.47 -7.04 51.28
N ALA A 45 -23.84 -6.28 50.40
CA ALA A 45 -23.41 -4.90 50.61
C ALA A 45 -24.49 -3.93 50.07
N PRO A 46 -24.57 -2.68 50.56
CA PRO A 46 -25.66 -1.77 50.20
C PRO A 46 -25.61 -1.38 48.72
N THR A 47 -26.79 -1.40 48.10
CA THR A 47 -27.06 -1.06 46.71
C THR A 47 -26.68 0.37 46.37
N GLU A 48 -25.57 0.56 45.65
CA GLU A 48 -25.37 1.75 44.82
C GLU A 48 -26.25 1.64 43.58
N THR A 49 -27.06 2.67 43.34
CA THR A 49 -27.83 2.84 42.11
C THR A 49 -26.88 3.03 40.94
N GLN A 50 -26.52 1.93 40.28
CA GLN A 50 -25.81 1.96 39.01
C GLN A 50 -26.75 2.53 37.94
N PHE A 51 -26.46 3.75 37.49
CA PHE A 51 -27.02 4.26 36.24
C PHE A 51 -26.60 3.30 35.12
N PRO A 52 -27.52 2.84 34.26
CA PRO A 52 -27.14 2.02 33.12
C PRO A 52 -26.20 2.83 32.24
N THR A 53 -24.94 2.40 32.16
CA THR A 53 -24.00 2.88 31.16
C THR A 53 -24.65 2.69 29.79
N PRO A 54 -24.78 3.74 28.96
CA PRO A 54 -25.35 3.58 27.63
C PRO A 54 -24.47 2.58 26.87
N SER A 55 -25.05 1.43 26.54
CA SER A 55 -24.46 0.50 25.59
C SER A 55 -24.23 1.27 24.29
N PRO A 56 -23.01 1.29 23.73
CA PRO A 56 -22.79 1.98 22.47
C PRO A 56 -23.74 1.36 21.43
N SER A 57 -24.63 2.20 20.91
CA SER A 57 -25.47 1.83 19.77
C SER A 57 -24.51 1.51 18.61
N PRO A 58 -24.70 0.40 17.88
CA PRO A 58 -23.88 0.13 16.71
C PRO A 58 -24.06 1.30 15.75
N THR A 59 -23.01 2.09 15.56
CA THR A 59 -22.99 3.09 14.51
C THR A 59 -23.04 2.32 13.21
N ILE A 60 -24.16 2.41 12.50
CA ILE A 60 -24.27 1.86 11.15
C ILE A 60 -23.31 2.65 10.28
N THR A 61 -22.11 2.13 10.05
CA THR A 61 -21.22 2.64 9.02
C THR A 61 -21.84 2.27 7.68
N LEU A 62 -22.27 3.28 6.92
CA LEU A 62 -22.86 3.11 5.58
C LEU A 62 -21.89 2.44 4.58
N TYR A 63 -20.61 2.33 4.94
CA TYR A 63 -19.57 1.65 4.18
C TYR A 63 -18.76 0.78 5.16
N PRO A 64 -18.78 -0.56 5.03
CA PRO A 64 -17.90 -1.41 5.82
C PRO A 64 -16.44 -1.08 5.47
N GLU A 65 -15.58 -1.02 6.48
CA GLU A 65 -14.14 -0.80 6.28
C GLU A 65 -13.55 -1.99 5.52
N PRO A 66 -12.75 -1.76 4.46
CA PRO A 66 -12.08 -2.84 3.76
C PRO A 66 -11.16 -3.64 4.67
N ASP A 67 -11.17 -4.96 4.51
CA ASP A 67 -10.25 -5.84 5.22
C ASP A 67 -8.79 -5.43 4.96
N GLY A 68 -8.00 -5.37 6.03
CA GLY A 68 -6.59 -5.01 5.95
C GLY A 68 -6.29 -3.52 6.15
N CYS A 69 -7.30 -2.66 6.34
CA CYS A 69 -7.05 -1.28 6.79
C CYS A 69 -6.24 -1.25 8.10
N LEU A 70 -5.16 -0.47 8.11
CA LEU A 70 -4.30 -0.31 9.28
C LEU A 70 -3.81 1.13 9.37
N LYS A 71 -4.09 1.79 10.50
CA LYS A 71 -3.58 3.15 10.74
C LYS A 71 -2.05 3.10 10.86
N PRO A 72 -1.29 3.86 10.06
CA PRO A 72 0.15 3.92 10.20
C PRO A 72 0.56 4.73 11.44
N PRO A 73 1.76 4.50 12.01
CA PRO A 73 2.26 5.30 13.12
C PRO A 73 2.56 6.74 12.68
N ASP A 74 2.49 7.67 13.62
CA ASP A 74 2.95 9.06 13.42
C ASP A 74 4.46 9.16 13.69
N ASP A 75 5.25 8.32 13.01
CA ASP A 75 6.71 8.32 13.06
C ASP A 75 7.29 8.86 11.76
N TYR A 76 7.86 10.06 11.84
CA TYR A 76 8.40 10.80 10.71
C TYR A 76 9.92 10.69 10.58
N THR A 77 10.56 9.80 11.35
CA THR A 77 12.00 9.57 11.28
C THR A 77 12.43 9.23 9.85
N ARG A 78 13.47 9.89 9.35
CA ARG A 78 14.02 9.64 8.01
C ARG A 78 14.75 8.30 7.96
N VAL A 79 14.50 7.55 6.90
CA VAL A 79 15.13 6.26 6.63
C VAL A 79 15.56 6.20 5.16
N GLU A 80 16.63 5.47 4.90
CA GLU A 80 17.12 5.20 3.55
C GLU A 80 16.74 3.78 3.14
N VAL A 81 16.04 3.64 2.01
CA VAL A 81 15.62 2.36 1.43
C VAL A 81 15.99 2.37 -0.04
N ASN A 82 16.82 1.43 -0.48
CA ASN A 82 17.29 1.38 -1.87
C ASN A 82 17.86 2.73 -2.38
N ALA A 83 18.59 3.45 -1.52
CA ALA A 83 19.14 4.80 -1.78
C ALA A 83 18.08 5.89 -2.03
N GLN A 84 16.85 5.66 -1.57
CA GLN A 84 15.75 6.61 -1.57
C GLN A 84 15.41 6.99 -0.13
N THR A 85 15.25 8.28 0.12
CA THR A 85 14.81 8.77 1.43
C THR A 85 13.30 8.60 1.58
N LEU A 86 12.87 8.06 2.72
CA LEU A 86 11.46 8.01 3.14
C LEU A 86 11.34 8.46 4.59
N ASN A 87 10.12 8.63 5.08
CA ASN A 87 9.86 8.63 6.53
C ASN A 87 9.36 7.24 6.98
N GLN A 88 9.49 6.97 8.28
CA GLN A 88 9.16 5.66 8.86
C GLN A 88 7.67 5.30 8.70
N ARG A 89 6.78 6.30 8.71
CA ARG A 89 5.36 6.17 8.36
C ARG A 89 5.15 5.60 6.97
N THR A 90 5.78 6.20 5.94
CA THR A 90 5.68 5.76 4.55
C THR A 90 6.23 4.34 4.39
N LEU A 91 7.39 4.05 5.00
CA LEU A 91 7.96 2.70 4.97
C LEU A 91 7.05 1.67 5.65
N PHE A 92 6.42 2.01 6.78
CA PHE A 92 5.46 1.14 7.44
C PHE A 92 4.27 0.81 6.52
N MET A 93 3.73 1.81 5.82
CA MET A 93 2.63 1.62 4.89
C MET A 93 3.04 0.75 3.70
N LEU A 94 4.23 0.94 3.14
CA LEU A 94 4.76 0.09 2.05
C LEU A 94 4.97 -1.36 2.51
N GLN A 95 5.49 -1.58 3.71
CA GLN A 95 5.63 -2.92 4.29
C GLN A 95 4.28 -3.60 4.53
N HIS A 96 3.27 -2.82 4.89
CA HIS A 96 1.91 -3.31 5.04
C HIS A 96 1.27 -3.64 3.69
N ALA A 97 1.43 -2.77 2.69
CA ALA A 97 1.01 -3.01 1.31
C ALA A 97 1.66 -4.29 0.76
N ALA A 98 2.96 -4.51 1.00
CA ALA A 98 3.67 -5.73 0.60
C ALA A 98 3.04 -6.99 1.20
N LYS A 99 2.61 -6.96 2.48
CA LYS A 99 1.92 -8.07 3.15
C LYS A 99 0.54 -8.35 2.53
N LEU A 100 -0.21 -7.30 2.19
CA LEU A 100 -1.53 -7.42 1.57
C LEU A 100 -1.43 -7.93 0.13
N TYR A 101 -0.43 -7.44 -0.61
CA TYR A 101 -0.19 -7.77 -2.01
C TYR A 101 0.30 -9.21 -2.19
N GLY A 102 1.34 -9.62 -1.45
CA GLY A 102 1.89 -10.98 -1.50
C GLY A 102 2.49 -11.41 -2.85
N GLY A 103 2.61 -10.51 -3.82
CA GLY A 103 3.13 -10.80 -5.16
C GLY A 103 4.63 -10.51 -5.33
N PRO A 104 5.16 -10.64 -6.56
CA PRO A 104 6.60 -10.59 -6.85
C PRO A 104 7.26 -9.20 -6.80
N ILE A 105 6.48 -8.10 -6.82
CA ILE A 105 7.04 -6.74 -6.78
C ILE A 105 7.42 -6.38 -5.33
N ASP A 106 8.72 -6.16 -5.09
CA ASP A 106 9.26 -5.75 -3.77
C ASP A 106 9.02 -4.25 -3.50
N VAL A 107 7.75 -3.91 -3.21
CA VAL A 107 7.28 -2.53 -3.06
C VAL A 107 7.80 -1.79 -1.83
N ALA A 108 8.36 -2.51 -0.86
CA ALA A 108 8.94 -1.92 0.33
C ALA A 108 10.46 -1.75 0.24
N ASN A 109 11.06 -2.07 -0.91
CA ASN A 109 12.51 -1.97 -1.11
C ASN A 109 12.89 -1.84 -2.60
N LEU A 110 13.17 -2.94 -3.32
CA LEU A 110 13.84 -2.88 -4.63
C LEU A 110 13.02 -2.23 -5.75
N ALA A 111 11.69 -2.22 -5.63
CA ALA A 111 10.82 -1.62 -6.64
C ALA A 111 10.72 -0.09 -6.51
N ILE A 112 11.20 0.51 -5.42
CA ILE A 112 11.15 1.96 -5.22
C ILE A 112 12.13 2.63 -6.18
N THR A 113 11.62 3.44 -7.10
CA THR A 113 12.40 4.20 -8.10
C THR A 113 12.61 5.65 -7.70
N GLN A 114 11.69 6.21 -6.91
CA GLN A 114 11.82 7.55 -6.35
C GLN A 114 11.17 7.60 -4.97
N GLY A 115 11.90 8.10 -3.97
CA GLY A 115 11.40 8.32 -2.61
C GLY A 115 10.93 9.75 -2.36
N SER A 116 10.67 10.05 -1.10
CA SER A 116 10.26 11.35 -0.58
C SER A 116 11.46 12.30 -0.40
N TYR A 117 11.19 13.56 -0.07
CA TYR A 117 12.18 14.61 0.24
C TYR A 117 13.20 14.90 -0.87
N THR A 118 12.76 14.89 -2.13
CA THR A 118 13.61 15.15 -3.28
C THR A 118 12.90 16.02 -4.33
N ASP A 119 13.67 16.93 -4.92
CA ASP A 119 13.27 17.77 -6.06
C ASP A 119 14.01 17.38 -7.35
N ALA A 120 14.75 16.27 -7.33
CA ALA A 120 15.65 15.86 -8.41
C ALA A 120 14.93 15.54 -9.72
N VAL A 121 13.62 15.26 -9.68
CA VAL A 121 12.82 14.89 -10.85
C VAL A 121 11.77 15.96 -11.11
N GLY A 122 12.04 16.85 -12.08
CA GLY A 122 11.10 17.93 -12.42
C GLY A 122 9.71 17.46 -12.88
N LEU A 123 9.62 16.25 -13.44
CA LEU A 123 8.35 15.62 -13.85
C LEU A 123 7.51 15.11 -12.68
N SER A 124 8.00 15.23 -11.44
CA SER A 124 7.24 14.91 -10.22
C SER A 124 6.31 16.05 -9.80
N PHE A 125 6.39 17.24 -10.43
CA PHE A 125 5.54 18.39 -10.08
C PHE A 125 5.62 18.80 -8.60
N GLY A 126 6.77 18.58 -7.95
CA GLY A 126 6.97 18.93 -6.54
C GLY A 126 6.36 17.96 -5.53
N THR A 127 5.61 16.93 -5.97
CA THR A 127 4.93 16.02 -5.04
C THR A 127 5.90 15.31 -4.10
N HIS A 128 7.10 14.98 -4.58
CA HIS A 128 8.17 14.34 -3.80
C HIS A 128 9.00 15.29 -2.93
N ALA A 129 8.74 16.60 -2.93
CA ALA A 129 9.52 17.55 -2.12
C ALA A 129 9.31 17.39 -0.60
N GLY A 130 8.21 16.73 -0.20
CA GLY A 130 7.87 16.40 1.18
C GLY A 130 7.85 14.89 1.44
N GLY A 131 7.20 14.48 2.53
CA GLY A 131 6.95 13.11 2.92
C GLY A 131 5.84 12.43 2.15
N GLY A 132 5.71 11.11 2.34
CA GLY A 132 4.55 10.35 1.88
C GLY A 132 4.53 9.96 0.40
N ALA A 133 5.28 10.65 -0.47
CA ALA A 133 5.32 10.36 -1.91
C ALA A 133 6.36 9.29 -2.27
N VAL A 134 5.97 8.36 -3.15
CA VAL A 134 6.82 7.27 -3.64
C VAL A 134 6.42 6.83 -5.05
N ASP A 135 7.42 6.55 -5.88
CA ASP A 135 7.24 5.90 -7.18
C ASP A 135 7.75 4.46 -7.14
N ILE A 136 6.93 3.54 -7.64
CA ILE A 136 7.16 2.11 -7.59
C ILE A 136 7.18 1.54 -9.01
N SER A 137 8.30 0.95 -9.41
CA SER A 137 8.42 0.23 -10.68
C SER A 137 7.51 -0.99 -10.70
N VAL A 138 6.82 -1.17 -11.82
CA VAL A 138 6.04 -2.38 -12.14
C VAL A 138 6.75 -3.24 -13.20
N VAL A 139 8.03 -2.96 -13.45
CA VAL A 139 8.87 -3.70 -14.40
C VAL A 139 9.70 -4.73 -13.65
N ALA A 140 9.61 -5.99 -14.06
CA ALA A 140 10.44 -7.08 -13.56
C ALA A 140 11.91 -6.80 -13.87
N ARG A 141 12.73 -6.62 -12.84
CA ARG A 141 14.13 -6.17 -12.97
C ARG A 141 15.01 -7.06 -13.85
N GLU A 142 14.80 -8.37 -13.79
CA GLU A 142 15.62 -9.34 -14.51
C GLU A 142 15.21 -9.50 -15.98
N ARG A 143 13.91 -9.34 -16.26
CA ARG A 143 13.33 -9.60 -17.58
C ARG A 143 13.02 -8.33 -18.38
N PHE A 144 13.02 -7.17 -17.71
CA PHE A 144 12.61 -5.88 -18.27
C PHE A 144 11.19 -5.89 -18.85
N GLU A 145 10.33 -6.73 -18.28
CA GLU A 145 8.94 -6.88 -18.68
C GLU A 145 8.01 -6.18 -17.68
N ILE A 146 6.99 -5.51 -18.19
CA ILE A 146 5.94 -4.90 -17.37
C ILE A 146 5.04 -6.01 -16.82
N LEU A 147 4.87 -6.05 -15.50
CA LEU A 147 4.05 -7.03 -14.81
C LEU A 147 2.58 -6.57 -14.78
N TRP A 148 1.92 -6.56 -15.94
CA TRP A 148 0.56 -6.02 -16.08
C TRP A 148 -0.47 -6.68 -15.15
N ASP A 149 -0.40 -7.99 -14.97
CA ASP A 149 -1.33 -8.74 -14.11
C ASP A 149 -1.15 -8.41 -12.61
N GLU A 150 0.02 -7.87 -12.24
CA GLU A 150 0.35 -7.50 -10.87
C GLU A 150 -0.11 -6.08 -10.49
N ILE A 151 -0.41 -5.25 -11.49
CA ILE A 151 -0.77 -3.84 -11.25
C ILE A 151 -2.09 -3.70 -10.48
N PRO A 152 -3.22 -4.34 -10.89
CA PRO A 152 -4.47 -4.21 -10.14
C PRO A 152 -4.39 -4.68 -8.67
N PRO A 153 -3.86 -5.88 -8.33
CA PRO A 153 -3.77 -6.30 -6.93
C PRO A 153 -2.80 -5.42 -6.13
N LEU A 154 -1.71 -4.93 -6.74
CA LEU A 154 -0.79 -4.03 -6.05
C LEU A 154 -1.42 -2.66 -5.77
N LEU A 155 -2.13 -2.06 -6.73
CA LEU A 155 -2.87 -0.82 -6.51
C LEU A 155 -3.88 -0.97 -5.36
N GLN A 156 -4.63 -2.07 -5.34
CA GLN A 156 -5.57 -2.36 -4.26
C GLN A 156 -4.86 -2.44 -2.91
N ALA A 157 -3.73 -3.16 -2.84
CA ALA A 157 -2.96 -3.32 -1.61
C ALA A 157 -2.38 -1.98 -1.09
N LEU A 158 -1.85 -1.14 -1.99
CA LEU A 158 -1.36 0.20 -1.64
C LEU A 158 -2.50 1.08 -1.10
N ARG A 159 -3.66 1.06 -1.76
CA ARG A 159 -4.84 1.83 -1.33
C ARG A 159 -5.37 1.39 0.02
N THR A 160 -5.49 0.08 0.24
CA THR A 160 -5.86 -0.48 1.55
C THR A 160 -4.83 -0.15 2.63
N ALA A 161 -3.53 -0.10 2.29
CA ALA A 161 -2.48 0.29 3.22
C ALA A 161 -2.42 1.79 3.53
N GLY A 162 -3.19 2.60 2.81
CA GLY A 162 -3.39 4.01 3.10
C GLY A 162 -2.82 4.99 2.09
N PHE A 163 -2.43 4.53 0.91
CA PHE A 163 -1.98 5.41 -0.17
C PHE A 163 -3.14 5.84 -1.07
N ALA A 164 -3.13 7.08 -1.54
CA ALA A 164 -3.67 7.37 -2.86
C ALA A 164 -2.67 6.83 -3.89
N ALA A 165 -3.07 5.91 -4.77
CA ALA A 165 -2.14 5.24 -5.67
C ALA A 165 -2.71 5.11 -7.08
N TRP A 166 -1.90 5.45 -8.09
CA TRP A 166 -2.27 5.46 -9.50
C TRP A 166 -1.17 4.87 -10.36
N LEU A 167 -1.54 4.16 -11.43
CA LEU A 167 -0.58 3.83 -12.48
C LEU A 167 -0.30 5.07 -13.33
N ARG A 168 0.98 5.29 -13.63
CA ARG A 168 1.46 6.13 -14.72
C ARG A 168 1.95 5.23 -15.83
N GLU A 169 1.34 5.32 -17.01
CA GLU A 169 1.77 4.57 -18.18
C GLU A 169 3.06 5.14 -18.77
N ALA A 170 3.76 4.29 -19.52
CA ALA A 170 4.92 4.73 -20.28
C ALA A 170 4.50 5.84 -21.27
N GLY A 171 5.23 6.95 -21.29
CA GLY A 171 4.91 8.08 -22.16
C GLY A 171 3.88 9.08 -21.60
N GLU A 172 3.21 8.78 -20.48
CA GLU A 172 2.08 9.60 -19.97
C GLU A 172 2.51 10.99 -19.51
N LEU A 173 3.63 11.10 -18.78
CA LEU A 173 4.12 12.39 -18.25
C LEU A 173 5.05 13.10 -19.25
N SER A 174 5.78 12.32 -20.05
CA SER A 174 6.63 12.79 -21.14
C SER A 174 6.95 11.62 -22.07
N PRO A 175 7.43 11.84 -23.31
CA PRO A 175 7.77 10.73 -24.22
C PRO A 175 8.75 9.68 -23.68
N THR A 176 9.50 10.02 -22.62
CA THR A 176 10.48 9.13 -21.98
C THR A 176 10.07 8.69 -20.56
N SER A 177 8.89 9.05 -20.05
CA SER A 177 8.47 8.62 -18.72
C SER A 177 8.26 7.11 -18.70
N ALA A 178 8.90 6.42 -17.75
CA ALA A 178 8.73 4.99 -17.56
C ALA A 178 7.39 4.69 -16.89
N VAL A 179 6.87 3.48 -17.10
CA VAL A 179 5.69 2.99 -16.37
C VAL A 179 6.03 2.79 -14.89
N HIS A 180 5.19 3.30 -14.00
CA HIS A 180 5.34 3.16 -12.55
C HIS A 180 3.99 3.39 -11.85
N ILE A 181 3.87 2.95 -10.60
CA ILE A 181 2.79 3.39 -9.71
C ILE A 181 3.29 4.59 -8.93
N HIS A 182 2.58 5.71 -9.03
CA HIS A 182 2.76 6.88 -8.17
C HIS A 182 1.84 6.74 -6.96
N ALA A 183 2.36 6.90 -5.75
CA ALA A 183 1.59 6.76 -4.52
C ALA A 183 1.91 7.86 -3.50
N ILE A 184 0.88 8.36 -2.83
CA ILE A 184 0.95 9.40 -1.78
C ILE A 184 0.30 8.88 -0.50
N ALA A 185 1.06 8.89 0.60
CA ALA A 185 0.58 8.46 1.91
C ALA A 185 -0.47 9.43 2.46
N ILE A 186 -1.69 8.96 2.67
CA ILE A 186 -2.80 9.76 3.19
C ILE A 186 -2.53 10.14 4.65
N GLY A 187 -2.67 11.44 4.96
CA GLY A 187 -2.47 11.98 6.30
C GLY A 187 -1.01 12.01 6.76
N ASP A 188 -0.05 11.97 5.83
CA ASP A 188 1.36 12.26 6.14
C ASP A 188 1.52 13.76 6.40
N ALA A 189 1.87 14.14 7.64
CA ALA A 189 1.96 15.54 8.05
C ALA A 189 3.11 16.32 7.37
N GLU A 190 4.02 15.63 6.68
CA GLU A 190 5.15 16.23 5.97
C GLU A 190 4.94 16.23 4.45
N ALA A 191 3.78 15.82 3.96
CA ALA A 191 3.45 15.88 2.54
C ALA A 191 3.64 17.29 1.97
N SER A 192 4.11 17.35 0.72
CA SER A 192 4.22 18.61 -0.01
C SER A 192 2.83 19.16 -0.34
N ALA A 193 2.75 20.47 -0.61
CA ALA A 193 1.50 21.09 -1.04
C ALA A 193 0.96 20.46 -2.35
N ASP A 194 1.85 20.08 -3.27
CA ASP A 194 1.48 19.42 -4.51
C ASP A 194 0.95 17.99 -4.26
N ALA A 195 1.55 17.26 -3.31
CA ALA A 195 1.05 15.95 -2.91
C ALA A 195 -0.36 16.04 -2.26
N GLU A 196 -0.56 17.01 -1.37
CA GLU A 196 -1.86 17.27 -0.75
C GLU A 196 -2.93 17.67 -1.77
N ALA A 197 -2.55 18.43 -2.81
CA ALA A 197 -3.44 18.78 -3.91
C ALA A 197 -3.88 17.54 -4.71
N GLN A 198 -3.01 16.54 -4.89
CA GLN A 198 -3.39 15.27 -5.51
C GLN A 198 -4.32 14.41 -4.63
N LEU A 199 -4.36 14.63 -3.32
CA LEU A 199 -5.31 13.97 -2.43
C LEU A 199 -6.68 14.67 -2.44
N THR A 200 -6.69 15.97 -2.18
CA THR A 200 -7.89 16.72 -1.77
C THR A 200 -8.35 17.81 -2.74
N GLY A 201 -7.54 18.11 -3.75
CA GLY A 201 -7.83 19.13 -4.75
C GLY A 201 -9.06 18.82 -5.62
N GLU A 202 -9.37 19.73 -6.55
CA GLU A 202 -10.51 19.60 -7.47
C GLU A 202 -10.47 18.30 -8.27
N TYR A 203 -9.26 17.84 -8.61
CA TYR A 203 -9.00 16.60 -9.35
C TYR A 203 -8.20 15.59 -8.52
N GLY A 204 -8.49 15.56 -7.21
CA GLY A 204 -7.80 14.71 -6.25
C GLY A 204 -8.34 13.28 -6.15
N TYR A 205 -7.58 12.44 -5.45
CA TYR A 205 -7.89 11.05 -5.16
C TYR A 205 -9.30 10.85 -4.63
N PHE A 206 -9.69 11.60 -3.59
CA PHE A 206 -10.99 11.42 -2.93
C PHE A 206 -12.20 11.78 -3.81
N ARG A 207 -11.96 12.37 -4.99
CA ARG A 207 -12.97 12.66 -6.03
C ARG A 207 -12.90 11.70 -7.22
N GLY A 208 -12.10 10.63 -7.15
CA GLY A 208 -12.00 9.59 -8.17
C GLY A 208 -11.10 9.93 -9.37
N TYR A 209 -10.30 10.99 -9.27
CA TYR A 209 -9.38 11.40 -10.35
C TYR A 209 -8.02 10.72 -10.25
N ASN A 210 -7.27 10.76 -11.35
CA ASN A 210 -5.95 10.15 -11.50
C ASN A 210 -4.81 10.92 -10.81
N GLY A 211 -5.10 12.03 -10.12
CA GLY A 211 -4.12 12.87 -9.44
C GLY A 211 -3.25 13.73 -10.36
N LEU A 212 -3.48 13.75 -11.68
CA LEU A 212 -2.76 14.65 -12.58
C LEU A 212 -3.43 16.02 -12.69
N PRO A 213 -2.68 17.13 -12.61
CA PRO A 213 -3.22 18.46 -12.83
C PRO A 213 -3.62 18.67 -14.31
N PRO A 214 -4.48 19.66 -14.61
CA PRO A 214 -4.94 19.96 -15.97
C PRO A 214 -3.81 20.18 -16.98
N ASP A 215 -2.71 20.77 -16.54
CA ASP A 215 -1.58 21.12 -17.41
C ASP A 215 -0.74 19.90 -17.83
N PHE A 216 -0.99 18.72 -17.25
CA PHE A 216 -0.18 17.51 -17.45
C PHE A 216 -1.02 16.25 -17.60
N GLY A 217 -1.81 16.17 -18.68
CA GLY A 217 -2.58 14.95 -19.01
C GLY A 217 -3.82 14.71 -18.14
N GLY A 218 -4.10 15.63 -17.21
CA GLY A 218 -5.34 15.66 -16.43
C GLY A 218 -6.34 16.73 -16.91
N PRO A 219 -7.49 16.86 -16.23
CA PRO A 219 -7.99 15.90 -15.25
C PRO A 219 -8.68 14.71 -15.92
N ALA A 220 -8.35 13.50 -15.48
CA ALA A 220 -9.01 12.27 -15.93
C ALA A 220 -9.40 11.40 -14.74
N LEU A 221 -10.46 10.62 -14.89
CA LEU A 221 -10.86 9.64 -13.89
C LEU A 221 -9.82 8.53 -13.77
N ASP A 222 -9.67 8.00 -12.57
CA ASP A 222 -8.84 6.83 -12.34
C ASP A 222 -9.44 5.58 -12.99
N LYS A 223 -8.68 4.95 -13.88
CA LYS A 223 -9.10 3.75 -14.62
C LYS A 223 -9.00 2.45 -13.80
N TYR A 224 -8.33 2.48 -12.64
CA TYR A 224 -8.10 1.29 -11.79
C TYR A 224 -9.04 1.20 -10.59
N GLY A 225 -10.12 2.00 -10.58
CA GLY A 225 -11.20 1.90 -9.62
C GLY A 225 -11.16 3.00 -8.56
N GLU A 226 -12.02 2.83 -7.57
CA GLU A 226 -12.41 3.91 -6.67
C GLU A 226 -11.46 4.14 -5.50
N PRO A 227 -11.60 5.27 -4.79
CA PRO A 227 -10.88 5.52 -3.56
C PRO A 227 -11.18 4.47 -2.49
N VAL A 228 -10.14 4.00 -1.81
CA VAL A 228 -10.27 3.19 -0.59
C VAL A 228 -10.19 4.12 0.60
N ILE A 229 -11.20 4.05 1.48
CA ILE A 229 -11.29 4.92 2.66
C ILE A 229 -11.46 4.07 3.91
N CYS A 230 -10.36 3.96 4.65
CA CYS A 230 -10.34 3.32 5.97
C CYS A 230 -10.99 4.21 7.05
N ASN A 231 -11.44 3.62 8.14
CA ASN A 231 -12.05 4.35 9.27
C ASN A 231 -11.09 5.39 9.86
N TRP A 232 -9.81 5.04 10.00
CA TRP A 232 -8.81 5.99 10.50
C TRP A 232 -8.62 7.20 9.57
N MET A 233 -8.86 7.07 8.26
CA MET A 233 -8.84 8.22 7.35
C MET A 233 -10.05 9.11 7.58
N ARG A 234 -11.23 8.52 7.85
CA ARG A 234 -12.45 9.27 8.18
C ARG A 234 -12.29 10.04 9.48
N GLU A 235 -11.61 9.47 10.48
CA GLU A 235 -11.26 10.14 11.73
C GLU A 235 -10.33 11.34 11.50
N LEU A 236 -9.50 11.31 10.45
CA LEU A 236 -8.67 12.44 10.01
C LEU A 236 -9.43 13.46 9.15
N GLY A 237 -10.71 13.21 8.84
CA GLY A 237 -11.56 14.11 8.06
C GLY A 237 -11.62 13.82 6.56
N TYR A 238 -11.00 12.73 6.09
CA TYR A 238 -11.13 12.31 4.69
C TYR A 238 -12.45 11.59 4.44
N ALA A 239 -13.05 11.83 3.28
CA ALA A 239 -14.32 11.22 2.89
C ALA A 239 -14.33 10.94 1.39
N ASP A 240 -15.29 10.14 0.94
CA ASP A 240 -15.57 9.98 -0.47
C ASP A 240 -16.28 11.25 -0.95
N LEU A 241 -15.68 11.95 -1.89
CA LEU A 241 -16.13 13.25 -2.40
C LEU A 241 -16.65 13.17 -3.84
N ARG A 242 -16.91 11.95 -4.33
CA ARG A 242 -17.55 11.70 -5.62
C ARG A 242 -19.05 11.96 -5.51
N ASP A 243 -19.63 12.54 -6.56
CA ASP A 243 -21.06 12.85 -6.70
C ASP A 243 -21.89 11.64 -7.19
#